data_AF-A0A2V4DG63-F1
#
_entry.id   AF-A0A2V4DG63-F1
#
_cell.length_a   1.000
_cell.length_b   1.000
_cell.length_c   1.000
_cell.angle_alpha   90.00
_cell.angle_beta   90.00
_cell.angle_gamma   90.00
#
_symmetry.space_group_name_H-M   'P 1'
#
loop_
_entity.id
_entity.type
_entity.pdbx_description
1 polymer ?
#
loop_
_entity_poly.entity_id
_entity_poly.type
_entity_poly.pdbx_seq_one_letter_code
_entity_poly.pdbx_strand_id
1 'polypeptide(L)'
;MSNPFGPQTPQPNLAQVSEATLMALAQQGNPQFTHAALMEQASAQQQMQQMGVEKNIEVPKVNFYPSRHPDPRKARKYDIKQAYRLLKPTKRSLFDPRRWIGSTYRYAKDSGTCCVDGCNVKELIQYDNLYARISDEETGVSLWELYWQNPVTHEPEAFVAHTGVTSGHPIKATYCPEHLHLYHLLCTWEEQEEREEEMMPSRFRDKVKKGVSIVTVPVSTLIGDNQQHMPEMLTKYEPFFDQLQIDSKKTSGISLMHYKNPETGLNDVTMIVFDLRMFQKELNEINQPTQSFQDVLAQQVIQPSTVPPIMTQPSQVVMAPPVTPENNEVVQ
;
A
#
# COMPACT_ATOMS: atom_id res chain seq x y z
N MET A 1 -38.79 -19.75 -5.52
CA MET A 1 -37.33 -19.76 -5.74
C MET A 1 -37.00 -18.68 -6.76
N SER A 2 -36.69 -17.47 -6.27
CA SER A 2 -36.36 -16.31 -7.09
C SER A 2 -34.89 -16.39 -7.50
N ASN A 3 -34.64 -16.21 -8.79
CA ASN A 3 -33.31 -16.19 -9.39
C ASN A 3 -32.58 -14.92 -8.88
N PRO A 4 -31.46 -15.02 -8.13
CA PRO A 4 -30.76 -13.84 -7.60
C PRO A 4 -29.89 -13.11 -8.64
N PHE A 5 -29.86 -13.61 -9.87
CA PHE A 5 -29.18 -12.95 -10.99
C PHE A 5 -30.20 -12.15 -11.79
N GLY A 6 -30.44 -10.91 -11.34
CA GLY A 6 -31.08 -9.91 -12.19
C GLY A 6 -30.25 -9.66 -13.46
N PRO A 7 -30.86 -9.06 -14.50
CA PRO A 7 -30.16 -8.77 -15.75
C PRO A 7 -28.93 -7.91 -15.46
N GLN A 8 -27.75 -8.41 -15.85
CA GLN A 8 -26.50 -7.65 -15.77
C GLN A 8 -26.62 -6.46 -16.71
N THR A 9 -26.86 -5.28 -16.15
CA THR A 9 -26.66 -4.02 -16.85
C THR A 9 -25.18 -3.94 -17.26
N PRO A 10 -24.86 -3.54 -18.50
CA PRO A 10 -23.47 -3.34 -18.91
C PRO A 10 -22.85 -2.28 -18.00
N GLN A 11 -21.86 -2.71 -17.20
CA GLN A 11 -21.29 -1.82 -16.18
C GLN A 11 -20.29 -0.84 -16.81
N PRO A 12 -20.42 0.47 -16.50
CA PRO A 12 -19.61 1.51 -17.09
C PRO A 12 -18.17 1.48 -16.57
N ASN A 13 -17.23 1.80 -17.46
CA ASN A 13 -15.81 1.89 -17.19
C ASN A 13 -15.49 2.87 -16.04
N LEU A 14 -14.96 2.40 -14.90
CA LEU A 14 -14.60 3.24 -13.73
C LEU A 14 -13.87 4.56 -14.07
N ALA A 15 -12.91 4.57 -15.00
CA ALA A 15 -12.19 5.77 -15.43
C ALA A 15 -13.06 6.82 -16.16
N GLN A 16 -14.26 6.43 -16.58
CA GLN A 16 -15.24 7.27 -17.27
C GLN A 16 -16.51 7.48 -16.44
N VAL A 17 -16.54 6.96 -15.21
CA VAL A 17 -17.70 7.08 -14.33
C VAL A 17 -17.70 8.48 -13.70
N SER A 18 -18.84 9.17 -13.76
CA SER A 18 -19.02 10.46 -13.08
C SER A 18 -18.81 10.33 -11.57
N GLU A 19 -18.29 11.38 -10.93
CA GLU A 19 -18.08 11.45 -9.48
C GLU A 19 -19.34 11.08 -8.68
N ALA A 20 -20.51 11.57 -9.12
CA ALA A 20 -21.80 11.23 -8.50
C ALA A 20 -22.10 9.71 -8.51
N THR A 21 -21.66 9.00 -9.56
CA THR A 21 -21.83 7.55 -9.65
C THR A 21 -20.79 6.79 -8.81
N LEU A 22 -19.56 7.31 -8.70
CA LEU A 22 -18.56 6.77 -7.76
C LEU A 22 -19.03 6.93 -6.30
N MET A 23 -19.60 8.08 -5.95
CA MET A 23 -20.21 8.32 -4.65
C MET A 23 -21.39 7.39 -4.36
N ALA A 24 -22.25 7.15 -5.36
CA ALA A 24 -23.36 6.20 -5.23
C ALA A 24 -22.86 4.75 -5.04
N LEU A 25 -21.76 4.36 -5.69
CA LEU A 25 -21.14 3.05 -5.51
C LEU A 25 -20.53 2.89 -4.12
N ALA A 26 -19.85 3.92 -3.61
CA ALA A 26 -19.31 3.94 -2.26
C ALA A 26 -20.41 3.80 -1.19
N GLN A 27 -21.55 4.47 -1.37
CA GLN A 27 -22.68 4.42 -0.43
C GLN A 27 -23.46 3.09 -0.43
N GLN A 28 -23.42 2.36 -1.54
CA GLN A 28 -24.17 1.11 -1.71
C GLN A 28 -23.32 -0.15 -1.46
N GLY A 29 -22.04 0.02 -1.16
CA GLY A 29 -21.05 -1.06 -1.09
C GLY A 29 -20.62 -1.45 0.32
N ASN A 30 -19.59 -2.30 0.36
CA ASN A 30 -18.82 -2.61 1.55
C ASN A 30 -18.30 -1.30 2.18
N PRO A 31 -18.49 -1.04 3.49
CA PRO A 31 -18.09 0.22 4.14
C PRO A 31 -16.58 0.52 4.06
N GLN A 32 -15.78 -0.46 3.65
CA GLN A 32 -14.34 -0.39 3.45
C GLN A 32 -13.95 0.09 2.04
N PHE A 33 -14.89 0.09 1.11
CA PHE A 33 -14.68 0.68 -0.21
C PHE A 33 -15.12 2.14 -0.14
N THR A 34 -14.28 2.96 0.48
CA THR A 34 -14.54 4.38 0.68
C THR A 34 -14.62 5.09 -0.68
N HIS A 35 -15.24 6.27 -0.68
CA HIS A 35 -15.23 7.12 -1.88
C HIS A 35 -13.81 7.47 -2.31
N ALA A 36 -12.88 7.60 -1.35
CA ALA A 36 -11.48 7.89 -1.60
C ALA A 36 -10.80 6.75 -2.39
N ALA A 37 -10.96 5.49 -1.96
CA ALA A 37 -10.38 4.33 -2.64
C ALA A 37 -10.89 4.19 -4.08
N LEU A 38 -12.19 4.46 -4.32
CA LEU A 38 -12.77 4.49 -5.66
C LEU A 38 -12.20 5.60 -6.53
N MET A 39 -12.02 6.78 -5.96
CA MET A 39 -11.48 7.93 -6.66
C MET A 39 -10.00 7.73 -6.99
N GLU A 40 -9.23 7.17 -6.06
CA GLU A 40 -7.82 6.83 -6.25
C GLU A 40 -7.69 5.79 -7.38
N GLN A 41 -8.48 4.71 -7.33
CA GLN A 41 -8.50 3.71 -8.40
C GLN A 41 -8.91 4.33 -9.75
N ALA A 42 -9.92 5.20 -9.79
CA ALA A 42 -10.32 5.89 -11.02
C ALA A 42 -9.19 6.79 -11.54
N SER A 43 -8.49 7.50 -10.66
CA SER A 43 -7.38 8.39 -11.00
C SER A 43 -6.17 7.62 -11.54
N ALA A 44 -5.82 6.49 -10.91
CA ALA A 44 -4.77 5.59 -11.35
C ALA A 44 -5.07 5.04 -12.75
N GLN A 45 -6.32 4.62 -13.00
CA GLN A 45 -6.76 4.14 -14.31
C GLN A 45 -6.72 5.20 -15.40
N GLN A 46 -7.06 6.45 -15.08
CA GLN A 46 -7.02 7.55 -16.03
C GLN A 46 -5.57 7.89 -16.43
N GLN A 47 -4.65 7.94 -15.46
CA GLN A 47 -3.24 8.25 -15.73
C GLN A 47 -2.57 7.12 -16.52
N MET A 48 -2.85 5.88 -16.17
CA MET A 48 -2.40 4.72 -16.93
C MET A 48 -2.86 4.74 -18.38
N GLN A 49 -4.10 5.17 -18.64
CA GLN A 49 -4.61 5.32 -20.00
C GLN A 49 -3.90 6.46 -20.75
N GLN A 50 -3.63 7.58 -20.10
CA GLN A 50 -2.87 8.69 -20.71
C GLN A 50 -1.47 8.22 -21.13
N MET A 51 -0.75 7.54 -20.24
CA MET A 51 0.58 6.99 -20.52
C MET A 51 0.54 5.93 -21.63
N GLY A 52 -0.47 5.07 -21.62
CA GLY A 52 -0.67 4.06 -22.66
C GLY A 52 -0.86 4.69 -24.04
N VAL A 53 -1.61 5.79 -24.13
CA VAL A 53 -1.83 6.54 -25.38
C VAL A 53 -0.57 7.29 -25.82
N GLU A 54 0.12 7.97 -24.89
CA GLU A 54 1.32 8.74 -25.21
C GLU A 54 2.48 7.88 -25.71
N LYS A 55 2.65 6.69 -25.13
CA LYS A 55 3.81 5.83 -25.37
C LYS A 55 3.49 4.56 -26.15
N ASN A 56 2.23 4.36 -26.56
CA ASN A 56 1.74 3.14 -27.21
C ASN A 56 2.00 1.87 -26.38
N ILE A 57 1.87 1.97 -25.05
CA ILE A 57 2.02 0.84 -24.12
C ILE A 57 0.62 0.31 -23.80
N GLU A 58 0.45 -1.01 -23.90
CA GLU A 58 -0.80 -1.67 -23.49
C GLU A 58 -0.90 -1.69 -21.96
N VAL A 59 -1.65 -0.74 -21.39
CA VAL A 59 -1.90 -0.70 -19.95
C VAL A 59 -3.22 -1.41 -19.63
N PRO A 60 -3.16 -2.52 -18.87
CA PRO A 60 -4.32 -3.32 -18.54
C PRO A 60 -5.22 -2.58 -17.56
N LYS A 61 -6.54 -2.72 -17.75
CA LYS A 61 -7.54 -2.12 -16.89
C LYS A 61 -8.26 -3.17 -16.07
N VAL A 62 -8.26 -3.01 -14.74
CA VAL A 62 -8.94 -3.92 -13.82
C VAL A 62 -10.34 -3.37 -13.51
N ASN A 63 -11.36 -4.07 -14.01
CA ASN A 63 -12.76 -3.74 -13.73
C ASN A 63 -13.18 -4.44 -12.43
N PHE A 64 -12.85 -3.85 -11.28
CA PHE A 64 -13.38 -4.27 -9.99
C PHE A 64 -14.62 -3.45 -9.64
N TYR A 65 -15.65 -4.09 -9.10
CA TYR A 65 -16.86 -3.41 -8.66
C TYR A 65 -17.26 -3.96 -7.30
N PRO A 66 -17.37 -3.13 -6.26
CA PRO A 66 -17.81 -3.57 -4.95
C PRO A 66 -19.20 -4.21 -5.01
N SER A 67 -19.38 -5.26 -4.21
CA SER A 67 -20.66 -5.95 -4.05
C SER A 67 -21.70 -5.04 -3.43
N ARG A 68 -22.91 -5.05 -4.00
CA ARG A 68 -24.08 -4.29 -3.53
C ARG A 68 -24.91 -5.05 -2.50
N HIS A 69 -24.31 -6.01 -1.81
CA HIS A 69 -25.04 -6.86 -0.88
C HIS A 69 -25.35 -6.07 0.41
N PRO A 70 -26.60 -6.09 0.93
CA PRO A 70 -26.99 -5.26 2.08
C PRO A 70 -26.29 -5.64 3.39
N ASP A 71 -25.93 -6.91 3.55
CA ASP A 71 -25.10 -7.40 4.66
C ASP A 71 -23.61 -7.22 4.33
N PRO A 72 -22.84 -6.43 5.10
CA PRO A 72 -21.44 -6.12 4.82
C PRO A 72 -20.54 -7.35 4.85
N ARG A 73 -20.86 -8.37 5.65
CA ARG A 73 -20.05 -9.59 5.75
C ARG A 73 -20.17 -10.44 4.50
N LYS A 74 -21.39 -10.52 3.96
CA LYS A 74 -21.64 -11.20 2.69
C LYS A 74 -21.07 -10.39 1.53
N ALA A 75 -21.20 -9.07 1.54
CA ALA A 75 -20.59 -8.18 0.56
C ALA A 75 -19.08 -8.46 0.45
N ARG A 76 -18.36 -8.43 1.59
CA ARG A 76 -16.93 -8.74 1.65
C ARG A 76 -16.58 -10.12 1.10
N LYS A 77 -17.34 -11.17 1.44
CA LYS A 77 -17.13 -12.51 0.87
C LYS A 77 -17.27 -12.54 -0.65
N TYR A 78 -18.20 -11.77 -1.21
CA TYR A 78 -18.33 -11.64 -2.65
C TYR A 78 -17.17 -10.85 -3.26
N ASP A 79 -16.74 -9.77 -2.61
CA ASP A 79 -15.60 -8.94 -3.02
C ASP A 79 -14.30 -9.74 -3.04
N ILE A 80 -14.00 -10.45 -1.95
CA ILE A 80 -12.85 -11.37 -1.83
C ILE A 80 -12.89 -12.39 -2.98
N LYS A 81 -14.03 -13.05 -3.20
CA LYS A 81 -14.18 -14.05 -4.26
C LYS A 81 -13.98 -13.44 -5.66
N GLN A 82 -14.42 -12.20 -5.88
CA GLN A 82 -14.21 -11.48 -7.12
C GLN A 82 -12.74 -11.10 -7.32
N ALA A 83 -12.08 -10.58 -6.28
CA ALA A 83 -10.67 -10.25 -6.30
C ALA A 83 -9.82 -11.50 -6.61
N TYR A 84 -10.07 -12.63 -5.95
CA TYR A 84 -9.42 -13.90 -6.27
C TYR A 84 -9.60 -14.33 -7.73
N ARG A 85 -10.76 -14.05 -8.32
CA ARG A 85 -11.02 -14.39 -9.72
C ARG A 85 -10.21 -13.50 -10.67
N LEU A 86 -10.09 -12.21 -10.35
CA LEU A 86 -9.38 -11.23 -11.17
C LEU A 86 -7.85 -11.34 -11.02
N LEU A 87 -7.36 -11.66 -9.83
CA LEU A 87 -5.93 -11.76 -9.53
C LEU A 87 -5.32 -13.11 -9.89
N LYS A 88 -6.14 -14.08 -10.29
CA LYS A 88 -5.66 -15.43 -10.60
C LYS A 88 -4.73 -15.41 -11.81
N PRO A 89 -3.50 -15.95 -11.69
CA PRO A 89 -2.57 -15.99 -12.81
C PRO A 89 -3.17 -16.74 -14.01
N THR A 90 -2.97 -16.17 -15.21
CA THR A 90 -3.54 -16.73 -16.44
C THR A 90 -2.85 -18.05 -16.79
N LYS A 91 -3.64 -19.13 -16.80
CA LYS A 91 -3.18 -20.48 -17.16
C LYS A 91 -3.19 -20.65 -18.69
N ARG A 92 -2.26 -21.45 -19.21
CA ARG A 92 -2.30 -21.90 -20.60
C ARG A 92 -3.49 -22.82 -20.84
N SER A 93 -4.00 -22.83 -22.08
CA SER A 93 -5.00 -23.80 -22.51
C SER A 93 -4.55 -25.23 -22.22
N LEU A 94 -5.49 -26.12 -21.92
CA LEU A 94 -5.21 -27.55 -21.72
C LEU A 94 -4.57 -28.20 -22.95
N PHE A 95 -4.80 -27.63 -24.13
CA PHE A 95 -4.29 -28.12 -25.42
C PHE A 95 -3.04 -27.39 -25.91
N ASP A 96 -2.47 -26.45 -25.14
CA ASP A 96 -1.20 -25.82 -25.50
C ASP A 96 -0.06 -26.82 -25.27
N PRO A 97 0.72 -27.19 -26.31
CA PRO A 97 1.79 -28.18 -26.16
C PRO A 97 2.84 -27.76 -25.12
N ARG A 98 3.04 -26.46 -24.90
CA ARG A 98 3.98 -25.95 -23.88
C ARG A 98 3.54 -26.28 -22.46
N ARG A 99 2.24 -26.52 -22.24
CA ARG A 99 1.71 -26.93 -20.94
C ARG A 99 2.17 -28.34 -20.56
N TRP A 100 2.31 -29.23 -21.54
CA TRP A 100 2.82 -30.59 -21.31
C TRP A 100 4.33 -30.63 -21.07
N ILE A 101 5.04 -29.55 -21.39
CA ILE A 101 6.49 -29.37 -21.14
C ILE A 101 6.72 -28.63 -19.81
N GLY A 102 5.70 -28.51 -18.95
CA GLY A 102 5.83 -27.96 -17.60
C GLY A 102 5.54 -26.45 -17.45
N SER A 103 5.26 -25.72 -18.54
CA SER A 103 4.85 -24.31 -18.45
C SER A 103 3.33 -24.19 -18.24
N THR A 104 2.87 -24.22 -16.99
CA THR A 104 1.42 -24.13 -16.71
C THR A 104 0.85 -22.72 -16.91
N TYR A 105 1.63 -21.69 -16.57
CA TYR A 105 1.20 -20.29 -16.59
C TYR A 105 1.69 -19.58 -17.85
N ARG A 106 0.83 -18.72 -18.43
CA ARG A 106 1.11 -18.06 -19.70
C ARG A 106 2.23 -17.02 -19.58
N TYR A 107 2.24 -16.30 -18.47
CA TYR A 107 3.09 -15.13 -18.22
C TYR A 107 4.17 -15.34 -17.14
N ALA A 108 4.39 -16.58 -16.69
CA ALA A 108 5.46 -16.91 -15.75
C ALA A 108 6.81 -17.07 -16.47
N LYS A 109 7.35 -15.97 -16.99
CA LYS A 109 8.65 -15.94 -17.68
C LYS A 109 9.71 -15.23 -16.85
N ASP A 110 9.38 -14.03 -16.37
CA ASP A 110 10.27 -13.15 -15.65
C ASP A 110 9.51 -12.31 -14.61
N SER A 111 10.23 -11.78 -13.62
CA SER A 111 9.66 -10.93 -12.55
C SER A 111 9.11 -9.59 -13.03
N GLY A 112 9.33 -9.22 -14.29
CA GLY A 112 8.89 -7.96 -14.89
C GLY A 112 7.60 -8.03 -15.69
N THR A 113 6.96 -9.19 -15.78
CA THR A 113 5.72 -9.37 -16.52
C THR A 113 4.56 -9.60 -15.56
N CYS A 114 3.43 -8.95 -15.79
CA CYS A 114 2.24 -9.18 -15.00
C CYS A 114 1.67 -10.59 -15.24
N CYS A 115 1.36 -11.32 -14.16
CA CYS A 115 0.92 -12.71 -14.24
C CYS A 115 -0.52 -12.91 -14.72
N VAL A 116 -1.34 -11.84 -14.74
CA VAL A 116 -2.76 -11.89 -15.11
C VAL A 116 -2.95 -11.51 -16.57
N ASP A 117 -2.52 -10.31 -16.95
CA ASP A 117 -2.76 -9.73 -18.28
C ASP A 117 -1.56 -9.90 -19.25
N GLY A 118 -0.34 -10.01 -18.72
CA GLY A 118 0.89 -10.10 -19.51
C GLY A 118 1.56 -8.74 -19.80
N CYS A 119 1.14 -7.66 -19.14
CA CYS A 119 1.73 -6.33 -19.27
C CYS A 119 3.20 -6.33 -18.84
N ASN A 120 4.04 -5.57 -19.56
CA ASN A 120 5.46 -5.42 -19.27
C ASN A 120 5.69 -4.33 -18.21
N VAL A 121 5.71 -4.75 -16.95
CA VAL A 121 5.85 -3.87 -15.78
C VAL A 121 7.24 -3.23 -15.71
N LYS A 122 8.29 -3.92 -16.19
CA LYS A 122 9.65 -3.35 -16.22
C LYS A 122 9.71 -2.07 -17.06
N GLU A 123 9.09 -2.11 -18.22
CA GLU A 123 9.04 -0.97 -19.12
C GLU A 123 8.16 0.14 -18.53
N LEU A 124 7.04 -0.22 -17.89
CA LEU A 124 6.17 0.74 -17.22
C LEU A 124 6.90 1.54 -16.13
N ILE A 125 7.66 0.86 -15.26
CA ILE A 125 8.42 1.48 -14.16
C ILE A 125 9.52 2.42 -14.66
N GLN A 126 10.15 2.10 -15.80
CA GLN A 126 11.21 2.96 -16.36
C GLN A 126 10.71 4.36 -16.73
N TYR A 127 9.43 4.47 -17.12
CA TYR A 127 8.84 5.76 -17.47
C TYR A 127 8.25 6.46 -16.26
N ASP A 128 7.44 5.76 -15.47
CA ASP A 128 6.80 6.33 -14.29
C ASP A 128 6.52 5.24 -13.26
N ASN A 129 6.81 5.54 -11.99
CA ASN A 129 6.57 4.62 -10.91
C ASN A 129 5.13 4.79 -10.38
N LEU A 130 4.17 4.25 -11.13
CA LEU A 130 2.75 4.30 -10.78
C LEU A 130 2.47 3.63 -9.42
N TYR A 131 3.29 2.68 -8.99
CA TYR A 131 3.17 2.05 -7.67
C TYR A 131 3.43 3.02 -6.52
N ALA A 132 4.28 4.03 -6.72
CA ALA A 132 4.59 5.02 -5.69
C ALA A 132 3.46 6.03 -5.47
N ARG A 133 2.53 6.15 -6.43
CA ARG A 133 1.40 7.08 -6.36
C ARG A 133 0.17 6.49 -5.69
N ILE A 134 0.05 5.17 -5.72
CA ILE A 134 -1.03 4.46 -5.05
C ILE A 134 -0.58 4.23 -3.61
N SER A 135 -1.32 4.79 -2.67
CA SER A 135 -1.01 4.72 -1.24
C SER A 135 -2.11 3.98 -0.50
N ASP A 136 -1.72 3.25 0.53
CA ASP A 136 -2.68 2.70 1.47
C ASP A 136 -3.33 3.82 2.29
N GLU A 137 -4.66 3.81 2.41
CA GLU A 137 -5.42 4.82 3.15
C GLU A 137 -5.15 4.76 4.66
N GLU A 138 -4.88 3.57 5.20
CA GLU A 138 -4.70 3.40 6.64
C GLU A 138 -3.29 3.82 7.09
N THR A 139 -2.26 3.44 6.34
CA THR A 139 -0.87 3.71 6.70
C THR A 139 -0.26 4.93 5.99
N GLY A 140 -0.83 5.36 4.87
CA GLY A 140 -0.27 6.41 4.00
C GLY A 140 0.99 5.97 3.23
N VAL A 141 1.36 4.69 3.30
CA VAL A 141 2.55 4.13 2.66
C VAL A 141 2.21 3.74 1.23
N SER A 142 3.14 3.99 0.31
CA SER A 142 2.93 3.63 -1.10
C SER A 142 2.99 2.13 -1.35
N LEU A 143 2.31 1.64 -2.40
CA LEU A 143 2.42 0.24 -2.82
C LEU A 143 3.85 -0.15 -3.19
N TRP A 144 4.65 0.81 -3.68
CA TRP A 144 6.07 0.59 -3.96
C TRP A 144 6.85 0.26 -2.69
N GLU A 145 6.66 1.02 -1.62
CA GLU A 145 7.33 0.77 -0.34
C GLU A 145 6.84 -0.51 0.32
N LEU A 146 5.55 -0.83 0.22
CA LEU A 146 4.97 -2.03 0.83
C LEU A 146 5.40 -3.34 0.15
N TYR A 147 5.49 -3.36 -1.18
CA TYR A 147 5.60 -4.61 -1.93
C TYR A 147 6.83 -4.71 -2.84
N TRP A 148 7.46 -3.58 -3.17
CA TRP A 148 8.64 -3.52 -4.04
C TRP A 148 9.95 -3.26 -3.28
N GLN A 149 9.90 -3.20 -1.95
CA GLN A 149 11.09 -3.13 -1.12
C GLN A 149 11.21 -4.39 -0.28
N ASN A 150 12.43 -4.94 -0.24
CA ASN A 150 12.71 -6.03 0.67
C ASN A 150 12.69 -5.50 2.12
N PRO A 151 11.92 -6.12 3.04
CA PRO A 151 11.75 -5.59 4.40
C PRO A 151 13.03 -5.64 5.25
N VAL A 152 14.04 -6.42 4.85
CA VAL A 152 15.30 -6.57 5.59
C VAL A 152 16.39 -5.69 4.98
N THR A 153 16.52 -5.67 3.66
CA THR A 153 17.62 -4.97 2.98
C THR A 153 17.24 -3.59 2.47
N HIS A 154 15.94 -3.26 2.41
CA HIS A 154 15.38 -2.06 1.78
C HIS A 154 15.76 -1.88 0.29
N GLU A 155 16.32 -2.92 -0.33
CA GLU A 155 16.62 -2.89 -1.76
C GLU A 155 15.33 -3.08 -2.59
N PRO A 156 15.25 -2.43 -3.77
CA PRO A 156 14.10 -2.58 -4.64
C PRO A 156 14.06 -3.98 -5.24
N GLU A 157 13.10 -4.80 -4.81
CA GLU A 157 12.89 -6.17 -5.27
C GLU A 157 11.46 -6.30 -5.83
N ALA A 158 11.33 -6.86 -7.03
CA ALA A 158 10.03 -7.00 -7.67
C ALA A 158 9.12 -7.95 -6.89
N PHE A 159 7.87 -7.53 -6.65
CA PHE A 159 6.87 -8.36 -6.01
C PHE A 159 6.67 -9.69 -6.76
N VAL A 160 6.71 -10.81 -6.02
CA VAL A 160 6.56 -12.16 -6.57
C VAL A 160 5.14 -12.67 -6.37
N ALA A 161 4.40 -12.84 -7.46
CA ALA A 161 3.04 -13.37 -7.41
C ALA A 161 3.02 -14.86 -7.04
N HIS A 162 1.90 -15.34 -6.51
CA HIS A 162 1.70 -16.75 -6.14
C HIS A 162 0.61 -17.43 -6.97
N THR A 163 0.70 -18.75 -7.10
CA THR A 163 -0.28 -19.54 -7.89
C THR A 163 -1.72 -19.43 -7.40
N GLY A 164 -1.92 -19.22 -6.10
CA GLY A 164 -3.21 -19.06 -5.43
C GLY A 164 -3.45 -17.64 -4.95
N VAL A 165 -2.84 -16.63 -5.57
CA VAL A 165 -2.91 -15.21 -5.18
C VAL A 165 -2.20 -14.92 -3.86
N THR A 166 -2.77 -15.33 -2.72
CA THR A 166 -2.18 -15.19 -1.38
C THR A 166 -1.54 -16.48 -0.87
N SER A 167 -1.77 -17.61 -1.56
CA SER A 167 -1.25 -18.92 -1.18
C SER A 167 -0.64 -19.70 -2.35
N GLY A 168 0.01 -20.82 -2.05
CA GLY A 168 0.59 -21.74 -3.02
C GLY A 168 2.05 -21.42 -3.35
N HIS A 169 2.51 -21.85 -4.53
CA HIS A 169 3.90 -21.67 -4.93
C HIS A 169 4.15 -20.28 -5.53
N PRO A 170 5.33 -19.68 -5.30
CA PRO A 170 5.73 -18.46 -5.97
C PRO A 170 5.91 -18.72 -7.46
N ILE A 171 5.51 -17.76 -8.30
CA ILE A 171 5.71 -17.79 -9.75
C ILE A 171 6.63 -16.64 -10.17
N LYS A 172 7.47 -16.88 -11.18
CA LYS A 172 8.35 -15.84 -11.76
C LYS A 172 7.53 -14.85 -12.60
N ALA A 173 6.75 -14.01 -11.93
CA ALA A 173 5.91 -12.96 -12.49
C ALA A 173 5.46 -12.02 -11.35
N THR A 174 5.05 -10.81 -11.72
CA THR A 174 4.56 -9.78 -10.78
C THR A 174 3.10 -9.40 -11.06
N TYR A 175 2.57 -8.39 -10.37
CA TYR A 175 1.30 -7.74 -10.69
C TYR A 175 1.53 -6.35 -11.28
N CYS A 176 0.73 -5.94 -12.25
CA CYS A 176 0.71 -4.54 -12.70
C CYS A 176 0.12 -3.65 -11.59
N PRO A 177 0.28 -2.31 -11.63
CA PRO A 177 -0.12 -1.41 -10.55
C PRO A 177 -1.57 -1.63 -10.04
N GLU A 178 -2.54 -1.75 -10.95
CA GLU A 178 -3.94 -2.01 -10.57
C GLU A 178 -4.16 -3.38 -9.95
N HIS A 179 -3.53 -4.43 -10.50
CA HIS A 179 -3.64 -5.76 -9.92
C HIS A 179 -2.95 -5.81 -8.56
N LEU A 180 -1.85 -5.07 -8.36
CA LEU A 180 -1.19 -4.99 -7.06
C LEU A 180 -2.04 -4.20 -6.05
N HIS A 181 -2.69 -3.13 -6.47
CA HIS A 181 -3.66 -2.41 -5.64
C HIS A 181 -4.84 -3.30 -5.23
N LEU A 182 -5.43 -4.04 -6.18
CA LEU A 182 -6.51 -4.99 -5.87
C LEU A 182 -6.02 -6.13 -4.96
N TYR A 183 -4.76 -6.56 -5.10
CA TYR A 183 -4.14 -7.54 -4.22
C TYR A 183 -3.98 -7.00 -2.79
N HIS A 184 -3.53 -5.75 -2.65
CA HIS A 184 -3.44 -5.09 -1.35
C HIS A 184 -4.82 -5.01 -0.66
N LEU A 185 -5.85 -4.54 -1.38
CA LEU A 185 -7.23 -4.52 -0.88
C LEU A 185 -7.74 -5.90 -0.48
N LEU A 186 -7.39 -6.94 -1.25
CA LEU A 186 -7.73 -8.33 -0.90
C LEU A 186 -7.11 -8.73 0.44
N CYS A 187 -5.82 -8.47 0.66
CA CYS A 187 -5.15 -8.77 1.93
C CYS A 187 -5.85 -8.07 3.10
N THR A 188 -6.18 -6.78 2.96
CA THR A 188 -6.92 -6.03 3.98
C THR A 188 -8.28 -6.66 4.28
N TRP A 189 -9.03 -7.10 3.26
CA TRP A 189 -10.32 -7.76 3.48
C TRP A 189 -10.20 -9.12 4.14
N GLU A 190 -9.16 -9.89 3.82
CA GLU A 190 -8.89 -11.18 4.46
C GLU A 190 -8.55 -11.01 5.93
N GLU A 191 -7.67 -10.07 6.27
CA GLU A 191 -7.31 -9.77 7.66
C GLU A 191 -8.52 -9.32 8.48
N GLN A 192 -9.39 -8.49 7.90
CA GLN A 192 -10.61 -8.06 8.57
C GLN A 192 -11.63 -9.21 8.71
N GLU A 193 -11.76 -10.07 7.70
CA GLU A 193 -12.60 -11.27 7.81
C GLU A 193 -12.08 -12.18 8.93
N GLU A 194 -10.77 -12.41 8.99
CA GLU A 194 -10.13 -13.20 10.05
C GLU A 194 -10.36 -12.57 11.43
N ARG A 195 -10.12 -11.27 11.59
CA ARG A 195 -10.37 -10.52 12.83
C ARG A 195 -11.83 -10.61 13.29
N GLU A 196 -12.79 -10.48 12.37
CA GLU A 196 -14.21 -10.67 12.69
C GLU A 196 -14.54 -12.12 13.05
N GLU A 197 -13.92 -13.09 12.39
CA GLU A 197 -14.10 -14.51 12.71
C GLU A 197 -13.52 -14.86 14.08
N GLU A 198 -12.44 -14.20 14.50
CA GLU A 198 -11.83 -14.34 15.83
C GLU A 198 -12.68 -13.71 16.95
N MET A 199 -13.29 -12.54 16.69
CA MET A 199 -14.15 -11.85 17.68
C MET A 199 -15.48 -12.58 17.93
N MET A 200 -15.87 -13.56 17.11
CA MET A 200 -17.13 -14.29 17.30
C MET A 200 -16.98 -15.52 18.22
N PRO A 201 -17.61 -15.52 19.41
CA PRO A 201 -17.43 -16.59 20.41
C PRO A 201 -18.10 -17.93 20.02
N SER A 202 -18.98 -17.96 19.02
CA SER A 202 -19.81 -19.14 18.70
C SER A 202 -19.10 -20.22 17.86
N ARG A 203 -17.77 -20.24 17.79
CA ARG A 203 -17.03 -21.06 16.82
C ARG A 203 -16.02 -22.06 17.38
N PHE A 204 -16.05 -22.38 18.67
CA PHE A 204 -15.34 -23.57 19.16
C PHE A 204 -15.71 -24.81 18.33
N ARG A 205 -17.00 -25.00 17.99
CA ARG A 205 -17.45 -26.11 17.14
C ARG A 205 -16.90 -26.05 15.71
N ASP A 206 -16.70 -24.86 15.15
CA ASP A 206 -16.18 -24.69 13.79
C ASP A 206 -14.66 -24.86 13.71
N LYS A 207 -13.92 -24.40 14.74
CA LYS A 207 -12.47 -24.65 14.89
C LYS A 207 -12.19 -26.14 15.12
N VAL A 208 -13.01 -26.82 15.94
CA VAL A 208 -12.96 -28.28 16.14
C VAL A 208 -13.28 -29.05 14.86
N LYS A 209 -14.28 -28.62 14.07
CA LYS A 209 -14.59 -29.23 12.76
C LYS A 209 -13.48 -29.07 11.72
N LYS A 210 -12.71 -27.97 11.78
CA LYS A 210 -11.50 -27.77 10.98
C LYS A 210 -10.30 -28.59 11.49
N GLY A 211 -10.49 -29.42 12.52
CA GLY A 211 -9.44 -30.26 13.11
C GLY A 211 -8.45 -29.52 14.00
N VAL A 212 -8.75 -28.26 14.36
CA VAL A 212 -7.89 -27.44 15.22
C VAL A 212 -8.40 -27.55 16.65
N SER A 213 -7.70 -28.33 17.48
CA SER A 213 -7.89 -28.29 18.93
C SER A 213 -7.21 -27.03 19.47
N ILE A 214 -8.00 -26.05 19.92
CA ILE A 214 -7.45 -24.91 20.65
C ILE A 214 -6.99 -25.43 22.01
N VAL A 215 -5.69 -25.67 22.14
CA VAL A 215 -5.07 -25.79 23.45
C VAL A 215 -4.95 -24.36 23.96
N THR A 216 -5.95 -23.91 24.72
CA THR A 216 -5.78 -22.71 25.54
C THR A 216 -4.71 -23.03 26.57
N VAL A 217 -3.45 -22.79 26.23
CA VAL A 217 -2.41 -22.62 27.24
C VAL A 217 -2.79 -21.34 27.95
N PRO A 218 -3.20 -21.39 29.24
CA PRO A 218 -3.44 -20.16 29.97
C PRO A 218 -2.15 -19.35 29.92
N VAL A 219 -2.20 -18.17 29.28
CA VAL A 219 -1.03 -17.27 29.18
C VAL A 219 -0.54 -16.82 30.57
N SER A 220 -1.36 -17.06 31.61
CA SER A 220 -1.00 -17.01 33.01
C SER A 220 0.27 -17.78 33.38
N THR A 221 0.71 -18.77 32.60
CA THR A 221 1.93 -19.55 32.89
C THR A 221 3.16 -19.20 32.06
N LEU A 222 3.03 -18.36 31.02
CA LEU A 222 4.15 -17.96 30.15
C LEU A 222 4.52 -16.48 30.25
N ILE A 223 3.64 -15.65 30.82
CA ILE A 223 3.97 -14.34 31.37
C ILE A 223 4.06 -14.54 32.87
N GLY A 224 5.22 -14.95 33.39
CA GLY A 224 5.38 -15.26 34.81
C GLY A 224 4.81 -14.16 35.70
N ASP A 225 3.89 -14.51 36.60
CA ASP A 225 3.50 -13.83 37.85
C ASP A 225 3.76 -12.32 37.92
N ASN A 226 3.31 -11.56 36.93
CA ASN A 226 3.36 -10.09 36.94
C ASN A 226 2.01 -9.48 36.56
N GLN A 227 0.91 -10.23 36.61
CA GLN A 227 -0.39 -9.64 36.92
C GLN A 227 -0.47 -9.44 38.42
N GLN A 228 0.37 -8.54 38.93
CA GLN A 228 0.26 -8.14 40.30
C GLN A 228 -0.95 -7.24 40.45
N HIS A 229 -1.73 -7.55 41.46
CA HIS A 229 -2.90 -6.82 41.90
C HIS A 229 -2.54 -5.34 42.09
N MET A 230 -2.67 -4.54 41.02
CA MET A 230 -2.58 -3.10 41.13
C MET A 230 -3.77 -2.64 41.98
N PRO A 231 -3.54 -1.82 43.03
CA PRO A 231 -4.62 -1.25 43.81
C PRO A 231 -5.63 -0.54 42.90
N GLU A 232 -6.92 -0.67 43.20
CA GLU A 232 -8.05 -0.14 42.39
C GLU A 232 -7.91 1.36 42.05
N MET A 233 -7.17 2.12 42.85
CA MET A 233 -6.86 3.53 42.60
C MET A 233 -5.95 3.78 41.39
N LEU A 234 -5.21 2.78 40.93
CA LEU A 234 -4.28 2.86 39.80
C LEU A 234 -4.84 2.26 38.51
N THR A 235 -6.02 1.62 38.55
CA THR A 235 -6.70 1.08 37.36
C THR A 235 -6.93 2.15 36.29
N LYS A 236 -7.18 3.40 36.69
CA LYS A 236 -7.32 4.52 35.75
C LYS A 236 -6.04 4.87 34.96
N TYR A 237 -4.88 4.43 35.44
CA TYR A 237 -3.58 4.65 34.80
C TYR A 237 -3.06 3.41 34.07
N GLU A 238 -3.79 2.29 34.10
CA GLU A 238 -3.46 1.08 33.32
C GLU A 238 -3.12 1.37 31.85
N PRO A 239 -3.93 2.13 31.08
CA PRO A 239 -3.60 2.41 29.67
C PRO A 239 -2.29 3.21 29.51
N PHE A 240 -1.91 4.01 30.51
CA PHE A 240 -0.65 4.74 30.50
C PHE A 240 0.56 3.81 30.73
N PHE A 241 0.43 2.81 31.62
CA PHE A 241 1.47 1.82 31.86
C PHE A 241 1.66 0.88 30.67
N ASP A 242 0.57 0.45 30.02
CA ASP A 242 0.62 -0.39 28.82
C ASP A 242 1.37 0.32 27.68
N GLN A 243 1.07 1.61 27.49
CA GLN A 243 1.71 2.40 26.45
C GLN A 243 3.21 2.59 26.72
N LEU A 244 3.59 2.85 27.98
CA LEU A 244 5.00 2.89 28.38
C LEU A 244 5.71 1.54 28.24
N GLN A 245 5.00 0.43 28.45
CA GLN A 245 5.57 -0.90 28.26
C GLN A 245 5.82 -1.21 26.78
N ILE A 246 4.93 -0.75 25.89
CA ILE A 246 5.12 -0.83 24.44
C ILE A 246 6.32 0.05 24.03
N ASP A 247 6.36 1.30 24.49
CA ASP A 247 7.39 2.26 24.12
C ASP A 247 8.77 1.89 24.67
N SER A 248 8.86 1.31 25.87
CA SER A 248 10.13 0.81 26.44
C SER A 248 10.74 -0.37 25.66
N LYS A 249 9.93 -1.13 24.91
CA LYS A 249 10.46 -2.16 23.99
C LYS A 249 11.00 -1.56 22.70
N LYS A 250 10.48 -0.42 22.28
CA LYS A 250 10.82 0.25 21.03
C LYS A 250 11.99 1.21 21.18
N THR A 251 12.03 1.93 22.29
CA THR A 251 12.99 3.00 22.56
C THR A 251 13.84 2.67 23.78
N SER A 252 15.16 2.74 23.62
CA SER A 252 16.13 2.50 24.69
C SER A 252 16.18 3.61 25.76
N GLY A 253 15.45 4.71 25.56
CA GLY A 253 15.37 5.85 26.49
C GLY A 253 14.34 5.69 27.61
N ILE A 254 13.48 4.67 27.59
CA ILE A 254 12.49 4.42 28.65
C ILE A 254 12.85 3.14 29.39
N SER A 255 13.07 3.25 30.70
CA SER A 255 13.34 2.10 31.56
C SER A 255 12.25 1.95 32.62
N LEU A 256 11.61 0.79 32.65
CA LEU A 256 10.62 0.42 33.65
C LEU A 256 11.26 -0.56 34.65
N MET A 257 11.39 -0.12 35.91
CA MET A 257 11.98 -0.93 36.98
C MET A 257 10.91 -1.30 38.00
N HIS A 258 10.81 -2.58 38.33
CA HIS A 258 9.89 -3.08 39.35
C HIS A 258 10.68 -3.61 40.55
N TYR A 259 10.45 -3.03 41.72
CA TYR A 259 11.05 -3.47 42.98
C TYR A 259 10.07 -4.39 43.70
N LYS A 260 10.39 -5.69 43.71
CA LYS A 260 9.66 -6.72 44.45
C LYS A 260 10.03 -6.68 45.91
N ASN A 261 9.04 -6.74 46.78
CA ASN A 261 9.25 -6.99 48.19
C ASN A 261 9.77 -8.43 48.37
N PRO A 262 10.91 -8.63 49.05
CA PRO A 262 11.48 -9.95 49.24
C PRO A 262 10.61 -10.88 50.10
N GLU A 263 9.68 -10.34 50.90
CA GLU A 263 8.82 -11.13 51.80
C GLU A 263 7.48 -11.51 51.16
N THR A 264 6.88 -10.63 50.35
CA THR A 264 5.55 -10.85 49.74
C THR A 264 5.60 -11.22 48.26
N GLY A 265 6.74 -10.98 47.58
CA GLY A 265 6.89 -11.22 46.14
C GLY A 265 6.11 -10.26 45.24
N LEU A 266 5.38 -9.30 45.82
CA LEU A 266 4.64 -8.26 45.11
C LEU A 266 5.54 -7.07 44.79
N ASN A 267 5.29 -6.34 43.69
CA ASN A 267 6.01 -5.11 43.35
C ASN A 267 5.43 -4.00 44.21
N ASP A 268 6.19 -3.57 45.21
CA ASP A 268 5.80 -2.46 46.07
C ASP A 268 6.06 -1.11 45.38
N VAL A 269 7.08 -1.05 44.52
CA VAL A 269 7.49 0.18 43.83
C VAL A 269 7.76 -0.10 42.36
N THR A 270 7.13 0.69 41.48
CA THR A 270 7.47 0.75 40.06
C THR A 270 8.05 2.12 39.75
N MET A 271 9.26 2.16 39.20
CA MET A 271 9.92 3.38 38.76
C MET A 271 9.97 3.43 37.23
N ILE A 272 9.50 4.56 36.69
CA ILE A 272 9.63 4.89 35.27
C ILE A 272 10.75 5.92 35.15
N VAL A 273 11.79 5.58 34.40
CA VAL A 273 12.93 6.46 34.15
C VAL A 273 12.97 6.83 32.67
N PHE A 274 12.94 8.12 32.39
CA PHE A 274 13.13 8.67 31.05
C PHE A 274 14.54 9.25 30.93
N ASP A 275 15.38 8.63 30.10
CA ASP A 275 16.69 9.19 29.77
C ASP A 275 16.55 10.17 28.59
N LEU A 276 16.43 11.45 28.94
CA LEU A 276 16.29 12.54 27.96
C LEU A 276 17.47 12.64 26.99
N ARG A 277 18.65 12.11 27.32
CA ARG A 277 19.82 12.13 26.42
C ARG A 277 19.66 11.12 25.30
N MET A 278 19.09 9.95 25.60
CA MET A 278 18.79 8.93 24.61
C MET A 278 17.71 9.40 23.65
N PHE A 279 16.68 10.08 24.16
CA PHE A 279 15.67 10.71 23.31
C PHE A 279 16.23 11.79 22.39
N GLN A 280 17.16 12.63 22.88
CA GLN A 280 17.82 13.62 22.02
C GLN A 280 18.68 12.97 20.93
N LYS A 281 19.35 11.85 21.25
CA LYS A 281 20.12 11.09 20.26
C LYS A 281 19.22 10.49 19.18
N GLU A 282 18.11 9.86 19.56
CA GLU A 282 17.13 9.28 18.64
C GLU A 282 16.45 10.36 17.77
N LEU A 283 16.11 11.51 18.35
CA LEU A 283 15.62 12.67 17.59
C LEU A 283 16.66 13.20 16.60
N ASN A 284 17.94 13.19 16.97
CA ASN A 284 19.02 13.61 16.06
C ASN A 284 19.29 12.58 14.96
N GLU A 285 19.06 11.29 15.21
CA GLU A 285 19.15 10.23 14.21
C GLU A 285 17.96 10.28 13.23
N ILE A 286 16.75 10.60 13.71
CA ILE A 286 15.57 10.81 12.86
C ILE A 286 15.69 12.09 12.01
N ASN A 287 16.29 13.16 12.54
CA ASN A 287 16.48 14.42 11.83
C ASN A 287 17.75 14.45 10.95
N GLN A 288 18.59 13.42 10.99
CA GLN A 288 19.72 13.32 10.07
C GLN A 288 19.23 12.80 8.71
N PRO A 289 19.44 13.56 7.62
CA PRO A 289 19.20 13.02 6.29
C PRO A 289 20.10 11.80 6.11
N THR A 290 19.47 10.68 5.75
CA THR A 290 20.11 9.40 5.49
C THR A 290 21.38 9.63 4.65
N GLN A 291 22.51 9.04 5.05
CA GLN A 291 23.79 9.15 4.32
C GLN A 291 23.64 8.84 2.82
N SER A 292 22.71 7.95 2.47
CA SER A 292 22.33 7.64 1.08
C SER A 292 21.78 8.85 0.29
N PHE A 293 21.14 9.82 0.94
CA PHE A 293 20.65 11.05 0.30
C PHE A 293 21.79 12.06 0.06
N GLN A 294 22.83 12.07 0.90
CA GLN A 294 24.02 12.91 0.67
C GLN A 294 24.89 12.36 -0.47
N ASP A 295 24.98 11.04 -0.62
CA ASP A 295 25.71 10.41 -1.73
C ASP A 295 25.06 10.70 -3.09
N VAL A 296 23.73 10.79 -3.15
CA VAL A 296 23.00 11.16 -4.38
C VAL A 296 23.21 12.65 -4.73
N LEU A 297 23.28 13.54 -3.73
CA LEU A 297 23.55 14.96 -3.96
C LEU A 297 25.00 15.21 -4.44
N ALA A 298 25.97 14.45 -3.93
CA ALA A 298 27.37 14.57 -4.32
C ALA A 298 27.62 14.13 -5.78
N GLN A 299 26.81 13.24 -6.34
CA GLN A 299 26.92 12.80 -7.73
C GLN A 299 26.39 13.81 -8.76
N GLN A 300 25.59 14.81 -8.37
CA GLN A 300 25.05 15.81 -9.30
C GLN A 300 26.01 16.98 -9.59
N VAL A 301 27.13 17.11 -8.89
CA VAL A 301 28.05 18.26 -9.02
C VAL A 301 29.16 18.05 -10.07
N ILE A 302 29.25 16.88 -10.72
CA ILE A 302 30.30 16.61 -11.72
C ILE A 302 29.67 16.26 -13.09
N GLN A 303 29.06 17.25 -13.75
CA GLN A 303 28.98 17.27 -15.22
C GLN A 303 29.16 18.69 -15.74
N PRO A 304 30.30 19.03 -16.39
CA PRO A 304 30.43 20.28 -17.12
C PRO A 304 29.62 20.22 -18.42
N SER A 305 28.63 21.10 -18.53
CA SER A 305 27.84 21.35 -19.72
C SER A 305 28.71 21.95 -20.84
N THR A 306 28.97 21.17 -21.88
CA THR A 306 29.55 21.64 -23.14
C THR A 306 28.51 22.43 -23.94
N VAL A 307 28.66 23.75 -23.98
CA VAL A 307 27.90 24.66 -24.85
C VAL A 307 28.64 24.78 -26.20
N PRO A 308 27.99 24.61 -27.37
CA PRO A 308 28.64 24.85 -28.66
C PRO A 308 28.71 26.36 -29.01
N PRO A 309 29.74 26.81 -29.75
CA PRO A 309 29.97 28.22 -30.01
C PRO A 309 29.05 28.78 -31.12
N ILE A 310 28.44 29.93 -30.82
CA ILE A 310 27.70 30.77 -31.77
C ILE A 310 28.68 31.48 -32.71
N MET A 311 28.50 31.28 -34.02
CA MET A 311 29.22 32.00 -35.07
C MET A 311 28.79 33.48 -35.12
N THR A 312 29.77 34.35 -35.03
CA THR A 312 29.71 35.80 -35.31
C THR A 312 29.55 36.08 -36.81
N GLN A 313 28.52 36.86 -37.18
CA GLN A 313 28.42 37.58 -38.45
C GLN A 313 28.84 39.05 -38.27
N PRO A 314 29.52 39.69 -39.25
CA PRO A 314 29.82 41.11 -39.19
C PRO A 314 28.79 42.00 -39.94
N SER A 315 28.31 42.99 -39.19
CA SER A 315 28.03 44.41 -39.53
C SER A 315 27.62 44.84 -40.95
N GLN A 316 26.42 45.44 -41.06
CA GLN A 316 26.14 46.63 -41.88
C GLN A 316 25.22 47.57 -41.07
N VAL A 317 25.75 48.69 -40.54
CA VAL A 317 25.73 50.07 -41.07
C VAL A 317 24.32 50.68 -41.25
N VAL A 318 23.92 51.41 -40.21
CA VAL A 318 23.40 52.80 -40.16
C VAL A 318 22.36 53.23 -41.20
N MET A 319 21.16 53.64 -40.74
CA MET A 319 20.57 54.96 -41.02
C MET A 319 19.48 55.34 -40.01
N ALA A 320 19.44 56.64 -39.71
CA ALA A 320 18.81 57.33 -38.57
C ALA A 320 17.27 57.51 -38.66
N PRO A 321 16.60 57.88 -37.55
CA PRO A 321 15.16 58.18 -37.52
C PRO A 321 14.87 59.69 -37.69
N PRO A 322 13.73 60.08 -38.31
CA PRO A 322 13.12 61.39 -38.11
C PRO A 322 12.01 61.28 -37.02
N VAL A 323 12.15 61.99 -35.90
CA VAL A 323 11.56 63.32 -35.62
C VAL A 323 10.02 63.30 -35.56
N THR A 324 9.51 63.37 -34.33
CA THR A 324 8.14 63.76 -33.94
C THR A 324 7.87 65.25 -34.23
N PRO A 325 6.60 65.62 -34.38
CA PRO A 325 5.96 66.48 -33.38
C PRO A 325 4.57 65.93 -32.98
N GLU A 326 4.25 65.87 -31.69
CA GLU A 326 3.63 66.96 -30.90
C GLU A 326 2.12 67.10 -31.20
N ASN A 327 1.28 66.70 -30.25
CA ASN A 327 0.03 67.39 -29.93
C ASN A 327 -0.48 66.97 -28.54
N ASN A 328 -0.31 67.91 -27.61
CA ASN A 328 -1.07 68.05 -26.38
C ASN A 328 -2.44 68.69 -26.72
N GLU A 329 -3.52 68.17 -26.16
CA GLU A 329 -4.68 68.94 -25.68
C GLU A 329 -5.49 68.03 -24.72
N VAL A 330 -5.33 68.19 -23.41
CA VAL A 330 -6.12 69.03 -22.48
C VAL A 330 -7.49 68.43 -22.11
N VAL A 331 -7.51 67.78 -20.94
CA VAL A 331 -8.42 67.99 -19.79
C VAL A 331 -9.84 68.49 -20.08
N GLN A 332 -10.86 67.66 -19.83
CA GLN A 332 -11.73 67.71 -18.63
C GLN A 332 -12.58 66.45 -18.52
#